data_AF-V4KF15-F1
#
_entry.id   AF-V4KF15-F1
#
_cell.length_a   1.000
_cell.length_b   1.000
_cell.length_c   1.000
_cell.angle_alpha   90.00
_cell.angle_beta   90.00
_cell.angle_gamma   90.00
#
_symmetry.space_group_name_H-M   'P 1'
#
loop_
_entity.id
_entity.type
_entity.pdbx_description
1 polymer ?
#
loop_
_entity_poly.entity_id
_entity_poly.type
_entity_poly.pdbx_seq_one_letter_code
_entity_poly.pdbx_strand_id
1 'polypeptide(L)'
;MAYSRIESGAPITLQELYPSSPFYKEAVSLRVTGMLRGYSVETAIGVIEDGGKSLKINAQHLRDLSLRVGSIYQFIGEIHIQPNNEAILQARTGRNVDGIDMNLYRKTIELLRQFLEAEDNRNMV
;
A
#
# COMPACT_ATOMS: atom_id res chain seq x y z
N MET A 1 -17.75 -8.05 -21.09
CA MET A 1 -17.11 -7.88 -19.77
C MET A 1 -16.28 -6.61 -19.86
N ALA A 2 -16.78 -5.49 -19.33
CA ALA A 2 -15.99 -4.27 -19.31
C ALA A 2 -14.88 -4.48 -18.26
N TYR A 3 -13.62 -4.54 -18.69
CA TYR A 3 -12.51 -4.45 -17.76
C TYR A 3 -12.59 -3.04 -17.13
N SER A 4 -12.92 -2.95 -15.85
CA SER A 4 -12.75 -1.70 -15.12
C SER A 4 -11.27 -1.30 -15.25
N ARG A 5 -11.02 -0.07 -15.67
CA ARG A 5 -9.66 0.44 -15.84
C ARG A 5 -9.02 0.49 -14.46
N ILE A 6 -8.15 -0.48 -14.16
CA ILE A 6 -7.50 -0.49 -12.87
C ILE A 6 -6.45 0.62 -12.85
N GLU A 7 -6.55 1.52 -11.88
CA GLU A 7 -5.63 2.64 -11.75
C GLU A 7 -4.23 2.17 -11.30
N SER A 8 -3.24 3.02 -11.58
CA SER A 8 -1.88 2.82 -11.08
C SER A 8 -1.90 2.92 -9.56
N GLY A 9 -1.19 2.02 -8.88
CA GLY A 9 -1.04 2.08 -7.43
C GLY A 9 -0.24 3.30 -6.99
N ALA A 10 -0.90 4.28 -6.38
CA ALA A 10 -0.26 5.48 -5.86
C ALA A 10 0.69 5.13 -4.70
N PRO A 11 1.98 5.50 -4.76
CA PRO A 11 2.91 5.21 -3.68
C PRO A 11 2.61 6.11 -2.48
N ILE A 12 2.31 5.49 -1.35
CA ILE A 12 2.07 6.19 -0.09
C ILE A 12 2.86 5.55 1.04
N THR A 13 3.03 6.30 2.11
CA THR A 13 3.51 5.78 3.39
C THR A 13 2.31 5.35 4.26
N LEU A 14 2.49 4.40 5.19
CA LEU A 14 1.36 3.91 6.00
C LEU A 14 0.80 4.99 6.95
N GLN A 15 1.60 6.00 7.28
CA GLN A 15 1.21 7.12 8.13
C GLN A 15 0.11 8.00 7.50
N GLU A 16 -0.05 7.90 6.19
CA GLU A 16 -0.99 8.70 5.42
C GLU A 16 -2.32 8.00 5.18
N LEU A 17 -2.42 6.72 5.56
CA LEU A 17 -3.65 5.98 5.48
C LEU A 17 -4.44 6.17 6.79
N TYR A 18 -5.12 7.30 6.90
CA TYR A 18 -6.03 7.64 8.00
C TYR A 18 -7.43 7.99 7.46
N PRO A 19 -8.51 7.86 8.24
CA PRO A 19 -9.88 7.95 7.73
C PRO A 19 -10.25 9.21 6.94
N SER A 20 -9.62 10.35 7.23
CA SER A 20 -9.86 11.62 6.52
C SER A 20 -8.91 11.86 5.33
N SER A 21 -8.03 10.90 5.04
CA SER A 21 -7.08 10.97 3.94
C SER A 21 -7.76 10.67 2.61
N PRO A 22 -7.35 11.31 1.50
CA PRO A 22 -7.84 10.96 0.16
C PRO A 22 -7.55 9.50 -0.23
N PHE A 23 -6.56 8.87 0.41
CA PHE A 23 -6.20 7.46 0.18
C PHE A 23 -7.10 6.47 0.94
N TYR A 24 -7.90 6.95 1.91
CA TYR A 24 -8.83 6.12 2.68
C TYR A 24 -10.20 6.09 2.03
N LYS A 25 -10.26 5.53 0.82
CA LYS A 25 -11.49 5.40 0.05
C LYS A 25 -11.55 4.05 -0.64
N GLU A 26 -12.77 3.56 -0.79
CA GLU A 26 -13.06 2.30 -1.47
C GLU A 26 -12.48 2.27 -2.88
N ALA A 27 -11.89 1.13 -3.25
CA ALA A 27 -11.30 0.83 -4.55
C ALA A 27 -10.14 1.74 -4.99
N VAL A 28 -9.57 2.57 -4.11
CA VAL A 28 -8.35 3.34 -4.42
C VAL A 28 -7.17 2.39 -4.54
N SER A 29 -6.44 2.46 -5.65
CA SER A 29 -5.24 1.65 -5.81
C SER A 29 -4.01 2.31 -5.18
N LEU A 30 -3.36 1.59 -4.28
CA LEU A 30 -2.21 2.06 -3.52
C LEU A 30 -1.02 1.12 -3.65
N ARG A 31 0.17 1.69 -3.51
CA ARG A 31 1.43 0.98 -3.31
C ARG A 31 1.94 1.28 -1.91
N VAL A 32 1.98 0.25 -1.08
CA VAL A 32 2.39 0.35 0.33
C VAL A 32 3.61 -0.53 0.58
N THR A 33 4.47 -0.11 1.50
CA THR A 33 5.66 -0.88 1.90
C THR A 33 5.73 -0.92 3.42
N GLY A 34 6.04 -2.09 3.99
CA GLY A 34 6.16 -2.25 5.43
C GLY A 34 6.69 -3.61 5.82
N MET A 35 7.08 -3.74 7.09
CA MET A 35 7.54 -4.99 7.67
C MET A 35 6.34 -5.88 8.00
N LEU A 36 6.35 -7.12 7.53
CA LEU A 36 5.31 -8.09 7.85
C LEU A 36 5.45 -8.53 9.31
N ARG A 37 4.48 -8.19 10.15
CA ARG A 37 4.45 -8.53 11.59
C ARG A 37 3.71 -9.82 11.89
N GLY A 38 2.72 -10.16 11.07
CA GLY A 38 1.92 -11.36 11.23
C GLY A 38 1.31 -11.79 9.91
N TYR A 39 1.07 -13.08 9.76
CA TYR A 39 0.40 -13.66 8.60
C TYR A 39 -0.40 -14.88 9.02
N SER A 40 -1.69 -14.90 8.70
CA SER A 40 -2.55 -16.06 8.87
C SER A 40 -2.68 -16.79 7.54
N VAL A 41 -2.26 -18.06 7.51
CA VAL A 41 -2.38 -18.92 6.33
C VAL A 41 -3.84 -19.27 6.04
N GLU A 42 -4.67 -19.41 7.07
CA GLU A 42 -6.09 -19.77 6.94
C GLU A 42 -6.91 -18.69 6.25
N THR A 43 -6.67 -17.42 6.60
CA THR A 43 -7.41 -16.28 6.03
C THR A 43 -6.66 -15.57 4.90
N ALA A 44 -5.40 -15.94 4.66
CA ALA A 44 -4.46 -15.24 3.79
C ALA A 44 -4.29 -13.74 4.13
N ILE A 45 -4.54 -13.35 5.40
CA ILE A 45 -4.40 -11.97 5.86
C ILE A 45 -3.04 -11.80 6.53
N GLY A 46 -2.25 -10.87 5.99
CA GLY A 46 -1.04 -10.34 6.59
C GLY A 46 -1.27 -9.01 7.29
N VAL A 47 -0.40 -8.66 8.23
CA VAL A 47 -0.33 -7.33 8.83
C VAL A 47 1.06 -6.77 8.61
N ILE A 48 1.14 -5.66 7.88
CA ILE A 48 2.39 -4.91 7.73
C ILE A 48 2.41 -3.71 8.67
N GLU A 49 3.60 -3.31 9.08
CA GLU A 49 3.82 -2.15 9.92
C GLU A 49 4.93 -1.26 9.34
N ASP A 50 4.73 0.05 9.43
CA ASP A 50 5.73 1.06 9.11
C ASP A 50 5.48 2.32 9.97
N GLY A 51 6.53 2.84 10.60
CA GLY A 51 6.50 4.05 11.44
C GLY A 51 5.30 4.15 12.39
N GLY A 52 5.02 3.07 13.13
CA GLY A 52 3.96 3.03 14.14
C GLY A 52 2.53 2.90 13.61
N LYS A 53 2.34 2.74 12.29
CA LYS A 53 1.04 2.42 11.69
C LYS A 53 1.07 1.01 11.10
N SER A 54 -0.09 0.36 11.13
CA SER A 54 -0.27 -0.99 10.61
C SER A 54 -1.39 -1.03 9.57
N LEU A 55 -1.24 -1.91 8.59
CA LEU A 55 -2.25 -2.17 7.56
C LEU A 55 -2.44 -3.67 7.37
N LYS A 56 -3.70 -4.10 7.30
CA LYS A 56 -4.06 -5.47 6.92
C LYS A 56 -3.96 -5.62 5.40
N ILE A 57 -3.30 -6.68 4.97
CA ILE A 57 -3.10 -7.03 3.56
C ILE A 57 -3.79 -8.36 3.31
N ASN A 58 -4.79 -8.39 2.44
CA ASN A 58 -5.31 -9.65 1.91
C ASN A 58 -4.40 -10.13 0.78
N ALA A 59 -3.73 -11.26 0.99
CA ALA A 59 -2.81 -11.89 0.06
C ALA A 59 -3.40 -13.11 -0.66
N GLN A 60 -4.73 -13.32 -0.62
CA GLN A 60 -5.40 -14.48 -1.22
C GLN A 60 -5.07 -14.71 -2.71
N HIS A 61 -4.75 -13.64 -3.45
CA HIS A 61 -4.39 -13.71 -4.86
C HIS A 61 -2.88 -13.87 -5.12
N LEU A 62 -2.04 -13.82 -4.09
CA LEU A 62 -0.57 -13.90 -4.20
C LEU A 62 -0.07 -15.34 -4.05
N ARG A 63 -0.31 -16.19 -5.07
CA ARG A 63 0.00 -17.63 -5.00
C ARG A 63 1.50 -17.95 -4.97
N ASP A 64 2.32 -17.11 -5.60
CA ASP A 64 3.76 -17.37 -5.77
C ASP A 64 4.63 -16.62 -4.73
N LEU A 65 4.02 -15.91 -3.78
CA LEU A 65 4.74 -15.11 -2.79
C LEU A 65 4.82 -15.85 -1.45
N SER A 66 6.02 -16.29 -1.09
CA SER A 66 6.31 -16.81 0.25
C SER A 66 6.46 -15.65 1.25
N LEU A 67 5.43 -15.44 2.06
CA LEU A 67 5.40 -14.42 3.11
C LEU A 67 6.15 -14.89 4.36
N ARG A 68 7.18 -14.14 4.75
CA ARG A 68 8.00 -14.38 5.94
C ARG A 68 7.82 -13.24 6.92
N VAL A 69 7.37 -13.57 8.13
CA VAL A 69 7.27 -12.60 9.23
C VAL A 69 8.67 -12.06 9.56
N GLY A 70 8.76 -10.75 9.77
CA GLY A 70 10.01 -10.02 9.99
C GLY A 70 10.66 -9.46 8.72
N SER A 71 10.23 -9.90 7.53
CA SER A 71 10.70 -9.35 6.26
C SER A 71 9.87 -8.13 5.82
N ILE A 72 10.47 -7.28 4.99
CA ILE A 72 9.84 -6.11 4.40
C ILE A 72 9.26 -6.49 3.05
N TYR A 73 8.01 -6.09 2.83
CA TYR A 73 7.30 -6.31 1.58
C TYR A 73 6.74 -5.01 1.03
N GLN A 74 6.71 -4.95 -0.29
CA GLN A 74 5.98 -3.93 -1.04
C GLN A 74 4.80 -4.57 -1.73
N PHE A 75 3.61 -4.02 -1.51
CA PHE A 75 2.36 -4.49 -2.09
C PHE A 75 1.74 -3.42 -2.98
N ILE A 76 1.06 -3.85 -4.03
CA ILE A 76 0.17 -3.02 -4.85
C ILE A 76 -1.19 -3.67 -4.85
N GLY A 77 -2.22 -2.89 -4.58
CA GLY A 77 -3.58 -3.38 -4.47
C GLY A 77 -4.60 -2.27 -4.33
N GLU A 78 -5.82 -2.64 -4.02
CA GLU A 78 -6.97 -1.76 -3.85
C GLU A 78 -7.39 -1.75 -2.38
N ILE A 79 -7.72 -0.57 -1.86
CA ILE A 79 -8.30 -0.45 -0.52
C ILE A 79 -9.75 -0.91 -0.54
N HIS A 80 -10.07 -1.78 0.41
CA HIS A 80 -11.42 -2.20 0.74
C HIS A 80 -11.71 -1.81 2.20
N ILE A 81 -12.74 -0.99 2.41
CA ILE A 81 -13.16 -0.54 3.73
C ILE A 81 -14.25 -1.50 4.22
N GLN A 82 -13.95 -2.22 5.29
CA GLN A 82 -14.91 -3.13 5.91
C GLN A 82 -16.02 -2.35 6.64
N PRO A 83 -17.18 -2.99 6.93
CA PRO A 83 -18.29 -2.35 7.64
C PRO A 83 -17.94 -1.79 9.03
N ASN A 84 -16.87 -2.30 9.66
CA ASN A 84 -16.32 -1.81 10.92
C ASN A 84 -15.38 -0.59 10.74
N ASN A 85 -15.35 0.00 9.54
CA ASN A 85 -14.47 1.09 9.13
C ASN A 85 -12.98 0.74 9.18
N GLU A 86 -12.60 -0.54 9.11
CA GLU A 86 -11.20 -0.96 8.95
C GLU A 86 -10.81 -1.08 7.48
N ALA A 87 -9.71 -0.44 7.08
CA ALA A 87 -9.14 -0.60 5.76
C ALA A 87 -8.32 -1.89 5.65
N ILE A 88 -8.57 -2.65 4.59
CA ILE A 88 -7.78 -3.80 4.17
C ILE A 88 -7.36 -3.58 2.73
N LEU A 89 -6.07 -3.76 2.44
CA LEU A 89 -5.58 -3.72 1.06
C LEU A 89 -5.70 -5.11 0.42
N GLN A 90 -6.49 -5.19 -0.64
CA GLN A 90 -6.59 -6.37 -1.50
C GLN A 90 -5.38 -6.41 -2.43
N ALA A 91 -4.36 -7.21 -2.09
CA ALA A 91 -3.11 -7.20 -2.84
C ALA A 91 -3.27 -7.91 -4.18
N ARG A 92 -2.94 -7.21 -5.26
CA ARG A 92 -2.81 -7.76 -6.62
C ARG A 92 -1.43 -8.31 -6.88
N THR A 93 -0.41 -7.64 -6.35
CA THR A 93 0.99 -8.09 -6.41
C THR A 93 1.70 -7.71 -5.12
N GLY A 94 2.73 -8.48 -4.80
CA GLY A 94 3.61 -8.24 -3.68
C GLY A 94 5.02 -8.74 -3.99
N ARG A 95 6.03 -8.08 -3.43
CA ARG A 95 7.43 -8.51 -3.52
C ARG A 95 8.13 -8.33 -2.18
N ASN A 96 9.02 -9.27 -1.87
CA ASN A 96 9.99 -9.08 -0.79
C ASN A 96 10.98 -7.98 -1.21
N VAL A 97 11.26 -7.05 -0.31
CA VAL A 97 12.20 -5.93 -0.51
C VAL A 97 13.17 -5.85 0.68
N ASP A 98 13.55 -6.99 1.24
CA ASP A 98 14.56 -7.03 2.30
C ASP A 98 15.85 -6.34 1.83
N GLY A 99 16.40 -5.48 2.68
CA GLY A 99 17.56 -4.64 2.36
C GLY A 99 17.23 -3.27 1.77
N ILE A 100 15.95 -2.94 1.56
CA ILE A 100 15.55 -1.57 1.19
C ILE A 100 15.88 -0.59 2.33
N ASP A 101 16.44 0.57 1.98
CA ASP A 101 16.52 1.70 2.90
C ASP A 101 15.15 2.38 3.00
N MET A 102 14.43 2.09 4.07
CA MET A 102 13.09 2.65 4.33
C MET A 102 13.10 4.17 4.50
N ASN A 103 14.19 4.76 5.00
CA ASN A 103 14.27 6.21 5.17
C ASN A 103 14.39 6.88 3.80
N LEU A 104 15.26 6.35 2.94
CA LEU A 104 15.39 6.84 1.57
C LEU A 104 14.09 6.63 0.79
N TYR A 105 13.44 5.47 0.92
CA TYR A 105 12.17 5.18 0.27
C TYR A 105 11.07 6.20 0.62
N ARG A 106 10.90 6.53 1.91
CA ARG A 106 9.94 7.57 2.35
C ARG A 106 10.27 8.93 1.74
N LYS A 107 11.54 9.33 1.75
CA LYS A 107 12.00 10.58 1.14
C LYS A 107 11.73 10.63 -0.37
N THR A 108 11.86 9.51 -1.08
CA THR A 108 11.51 9.43 -2.50
C THR A 108 10.01 9.67 -2.74
N ILE A 109 9.13 9.18 -1.87
CA ILE A 109 7.68 9.43 -1.98
C ILE A 109 7.38 10.92 -1.77
N GLU A 110 7.98 11.54 -0.76
CA GLU A 110 7.81 12.97 -0.49
C GLU A 110 8.27 13.83 -1.68
N LEU A 111 9.46 13.55 -2.22
CA LEU A 111 9.98 14.26 -3.39
C LEU A 111 9.09 14.07 -4.61
N LEU A 112 8.63 12.84 -4.88
CA LEU A 112 7.74 12.55 -6.00
C LEU A 112 6.49 13.43 -5.96
N ARG A 113 5.90 13.64 -4.78
CA ARG A 113 4.71 14.49 -4.64
C ARG A 113 5.01 15.95 -4.87
N GLN A 114 6.11 16.46 -4.30
CA GLN A 114 6.55 17.83 -4.56
C GLN A 114 6.74 18.08 -6.05
N PHE A 115 7.26 17.11 -6.80
CA PHE A 115 7.38 17.19 -8.25
C PHE A 115 6.02 17.21 -8.95
N LEU A 116 5.11 16.29 -8.60
CA LEU A 116 3.78 16.22 -9.21
C LEU A 116 2.94 17.48 -8.92
N GLU A 117 2.98 18.00 -7.69
CA GLU A 117 2.34 19.26 -7.30
C GLU A 117 2.95 20.45 -8.04
N ALA A 118 4.28 20.47 -8.22
CA ALA A 118 4.93 21.53 -8.98
C ALA A 118 4.59 21.48 -10.48
N GLU A 119 4.46 20.30 -11.08
CA GLU A 119 4.02 20.15 -12.48
C GLU A 119 2.56 20.56 -12.66
N ASP A 120 1.66 20.14 -11.77
CA ASP A 120 0.25 20.53 -11.82
C ASP A 120 0.10 22.06 -11.76
N ASN A 121 0.80 22.70 -10.82
CA ASN A 121 0.84 24.15 -10.70
C ASN A 121 1.42 24.85 -11.94
N ARG A 122 2.39 24.24 -12.64
CA ARG A 122 2.94 24.81 -13.90
C ARG A 122 1.98 24.67 -15.07
N ASN A 123 1.17 23.62 -15.11
CA ASN A 123 0.18 23.41 -16.15
C ASN A 123 -1.09 24.26 -15.97
N MET A 124 -1.25 24.91 -14.81
CA MET A 124 -2.34 25.84 -14.50
C MET A 124 -2.02 27.32 -14.80
N VAL A 125 -0.78 27.66 -15.20
CA VAL A 125 -0.35 29.03 -15.54
C VAL A 125 -0.33 29.26 -17.04
#